data_AF-A0A1G9VB59-F1
#
_entry.id   AF-A0A1G9VB59-F1
#
_cell.length_a   1.000
_cell.length_b   1.000
_cell.length_c   1.000
_cell.angle_alpha   90.00
_cell.angle_beta   90.00
_cell.angle_gamma   90.00
#
_symmetry.space_group_name_H-M   'P 1'
#
loop_
_entity.id
_entity.type
_entity.pdbx_description
1 polymer ?
#
loop_
_entity_poly.entity_id
_entity_poly.type
_entity_poly.pdbx_seq_one_letter_code
_entity_poly.pdbx_strand_id
1 'polypeptide(L)'
;MQRDNEDEAWRAIVENFGDRADLDPRPEPEPPPAPAPAPAPEPEPEPTPEPQLSWDDPYPDSEWDSDRFVPPPPPPIPTTTTDRLVAWLGVFGSPAVLLVCLVLGIDLPSLVAYALVAGFVGGFLYLVVQMPRGPRDPGDDGARI
;
A
#
# COMPACT_ATOMS: atom_id res chain seq x y z
N MET A 1 -21.78 14.23 26.32
CA MET A 1 -21.02 13.22 27.07
C MET A 1 -19.84 12.67 26.27
N GLN A 2 -20.02 12.01 25.12
CA GLN A 2 -18.87 11.45 24.38
C GLN A 2 -17.95 12.53 23.76
N ARG A 3 -18.53 13.60 23.21
CA ARG A 3 -17.77 14.76 22.70
C ARG A 3 -17.00 15.51 23.79
N ASP A 4 -17.60 15.66 24.98
CA ASP A 4 -16.95 16.36 26.09
C ASP A 4 -15.70 15.61 26.58
N ASN A 5 -15.75 14.27 26.57
CA ASN A 5 -14.60 13.42 26.88
C ASN A 5 -13.50 13.50 25.81
N GLU A 6 -13.87 13.56 24.53
CA GLU A 6 -12.92 13.71 23.42
C GLU A 6 -12.22 15.08 23.44
N ASP A 7 -12.95 16.15 23.77
CA ASP A 7 -12.41 17.51 23.88
C ASP A 7 -11.47 17.65 25.10
N GLU A 8 -11.77 16.97 26.21
CA GLU A 8 -10.89 16.91 27.38
C GLU A 8 -9.62 16.09 27.08
N ALA A 9 -9.75 14.96 26.37
CA ALA A 9 -8.62 14.14 25.96
C ALA A 9 -7.68 14.89 25.00
N TRP A 10 -8.24 15.60 24.01
CA TRP A 10 -7.45 16.44 23.10
C TRP A 10 -6.73 17.57 23.83
N ARG A 11 -7.40 18.22 24.79
CA ARG A 11 -6.80 19.30 25.59
C ARG A 11 -5.62 18.80 26.42
N ALA A 12 -5.76 17.62 27.05
CA ALA A 12 -4.68 17.00 27.81
C ALA A 12 -3.45 16.65 26.94
N ILE A 13 -3.66 16.25 25.68
CA ILE A 13 -2.57 15.97 24.72
C ILE A 13 -1.84 17.26 24.34
N VAL A 14 -2.58 18.35 24.07
CA VAL A 14 -1.99 19.64 23.69
C VAL A 14 -1.24 20.29 24.86
N GLU A 15 -1.80 20.23 26.07
CA GLU A 15 -1.18 20.79 27.28
C GLU A 15 0.12 20.08 27.65
N ASN A 16 0.20 18.77 27.46
CA ASN A 16 1.41 17.98 27.73
C ASN A 16 2.27 17.76 26.46
N PHE A 17 2.02 18.50 25.37
CA PHE A 17 2.74 18.33 24.11
C PHE A 17 4.19 18.80 24.26
N GLY A 18 5.10 17.84 24.45
CA GLY A 18 6.54 18.09 24.64
C GLY A 18 7.08 17.56 25.96
N ASP A 19 6.19 17.25 26.92
CA ASP A 19 6.57 16.56 28.14
C ASP A 19 6.73 15.07 27.86
N ARG A 20 7.84 14.48 28.32
CA ARG A 20 8.04 13.04 28.22
C ARG A 20 7.04 12.38 29.17
N ALA A 21 6.14 11.56 28.63
CA ALA A 21 5.27 10.76 29.47
C ALA A 21 6.12 9.85 30.37
N ASP A 22 6.05 10.08 31.68
CA ASP A 22 6.59 9.17 32.69
C ASP A 22 5.69 7.94 32.70
N LEU A 23 6.02 6.99 31.84
CA LEU A 23 5.44 5.65 31.90
C LEU A 23 5.99 4.98 33.15
N ASP A 24 5.10 4.36 33.95
CA ASP A 24 5.54 3.48 35.02
C ASP A 24 6.57 2.50 34.47
N PRO A 25 7.73 2.33 35.14
CA PRO A 25 8.74 1.38 34.69
C PRO A 25 8.06 0.02 34.57
N ARG A 26 8.01 -0.50 33.33
CA ARG A 26 7.63 -1.89 33.08
C ARG A 26 8.48 -2.74 34.04
N PRO A 27 7.87 -3.67 34.81
CA PRO A 27 8.65 -4.51 35.71
C PRO A 27 9.78 -5.15 34.91
N GLU A 28 11.01 -4.82 35.31
CA GLU A 28 12.22 -5.33 34.68
C GLU A 28 12.16 -6.85 34.81
N PRO A 29 12.32 -7.60 33.70
CA PRO A 29 12.38 -9.06 33.80
C PRO A 29 13.49 -9.42 34.80
N GLU A 30 13.17 -10.29 35.77
CA GLU A 30 14.15 -10.72 36.77
C GLU A 30 15.42 -11.19 36.07
N PRO A 31 16.61 -10.73 36.51
CA PRO A 31 17.85 -11.18 35.92
C PRO A 31 17.93 -12.71 36.04
N PRO A 32 18.28 -13.43 34.96
CA PRO A 32 18.41 -14.88 35.03
C PRO A 32 19.43 -15.25 36.13
N PRO A 33 19.25 -16.41 36.80
CA PRO A 33 20.14 -16.84 37.86
C PRO A 33 21.58 -16.85 37.35
N ALA A 34 22.50 -16.35 38.18
CA ALA A 34 23.91 -16.23 37.84
C ALA A 34 24.45 -17.58 37.31
N PRO A 35 25.14 -17.59 36.15
CA PRO A 35 25.76 -18.80 35.66
C PRO A 35 26.78 -19.33 36.67
N ALA A 36 26.80 -20.65 36.86
CA ALA A 36 27.79 -21.33 37.69
C ALA A 36 29.21 -20.94 37.26
N PRO A 37 30.20 -20.91 38.18
CA PRO A 37 31.56 -20.50 37.84
C PRO A 37 32.12 -21.43 36.75
N ALA A 38 32.29 -20.87 35.56
CA ALA A 38 33.02 -21.52 34.48
C ALA A 38 34.49 -21.70 34.88
N PRO A 39 35.18 -22.76 34.43
CA PRO A 39 36.61 -22.89 34.63
C PRO A 39 37.34 -21.65 34.08
N ALA A 40 38.42 -21.24 34.75
CA ALA A 40 39.17 -20.05 34.41
C ALA A 40 39.53 -20.04 32.91
N PRO A 41 39.32 -18.92 32.20
CA PRO A 41 39.66 -18.83 30.79
C PRO A 41 41.17 -19.03 30.64
N GLU A 42 41.54 -19.96 29.76
CA GLU A 42 42.89 -20.09 29.24
C GLU A 42 43.28 -18.76 28.59
N PRO A 43 44.54 -18.26 28.71
CA PRO A 43 44.91 -16.96 28.15
C PRO A 43 44.68 -16.97 26.64
N GLU A 44 43.64 -16.27 26.23
CA GLU A 44 43.34 -16.03 24.82
C GLU A 44 44.55 -15.28 24.23
N PRO A 45 45.06 -15.68 23.04
CA PRO A 45 46.12 -14.93 22.37
C PRO A 45 45.66 -13.48 22.21
N GLU A 46 46.57 -12.51 22.40
CA GLU A 46 46.25 -11.10 22.18
C GLU A 46 45.56 -10.95 20.81
N PRO A 47 44.39 -10.28 20.75
CA PRO A 47 43.73 -10.08 19.49
C PRO A 47 44.67 -9.27 18.60
N THR A 48 45.07 -9.85 17.47
CA THR A 48 45.73 -9.12 16.39
C THR A 48 44.90 -7.85 16.14
N PRO A 49 45.49 -6.64 16.15
CA PRO A 49 44.72 -5.44 15.92
C PRO A 49 44.02 -5.55 14.57
N GLU A 50 42.69 -5.62 14.60
CA GLU A 50 41.88 -5.58 13.39
C GLU A 50 42.18 -4.25 12.69
N PRO A 51 42.31 -4.24 11.35
CA PRO A 51 42.48 -3.01 10.61
C PRO A 51 41.32 -2.07 10.97
N GLN A 52 41.63 -0.87 11.45
CA GLN A 52 40.62 0.17 11.67
C GLN A 52 40.18 0.67 10.29
N LEU A 53 39.22 -0.03 9.68
CA LEU A 53 38.62 0.38 8.43
C LEU A 53 37.92 1.72 8.64
N SER A 54 38.42 2.74 7.95
CA SER A 54 37.75 4.03 7.86
C SER A 54 36.57 3.94 6.90
N TRP A 55 35.55 4.79 7.04
CA TRP A 55 34.41 4.82 6.10
C TRP A 55 34.82 5.08 4.65
N ASP A 56 36.01 5.64 4.45
CA ASP A 56 36.60 5.96 3.15
C ASP A 56 37.56 4.86 2.65
N ASP A 57 37.77 3.77 3.40
CA ASP A 57 38.58 2.64 2.93
C ASP A 57 37.80 1.84 1.87
N PRO A 58 38.35 1.67 0.66
CA PRO A 58 37.74 0.79 -0.34
C PRO A 58 37.82 -0.65 0.19
N TYR A 59 36.67 -1.23 0.52
CA TYR A 59 36.57 -2.62 0.96
C TYR A 59 37.19 -3.53 -0.14
N PRO A 60 38.34 -4.20 0.11
CA PRO A 60 38.82 -5.21 -0.82
C PRO A 60 37.83 -6.37 -0.73
N ASP A 61 37.24 -6.74 -1.87
CA ASP A 61 36.20 -7.77 -2.03
C ASP A 61 34.75 -7.33 -1.80
N SER A 62 34.36 -6.15 -2.28
CA SER A 62 32.94 -5.95 -2.58
C SER A 62 32.54 -6.69 -3.88
N GLU A 63 32.40 -8.02 -3.84
CA GLU A 63 31.78 -8.84 -4.91
C GLU A 63 30.28 -8.52 -5.13
N TRP A 64 29.76 -7.47 -4.49
CA TRP A 64 28.35 -7.07 -4.50
C TRP A 64 27.91 -6.36 -5.80
N ASP A 65 28.82 -6.06 -6.72
CA ASP A 65 28.49 -5.37 -7.97
C ASP A 65 28.12 -6.34 -9.11
N SER A 66 28.29 -7.66 -8.92
CA SER A 66 28.00 -8.67 -9.95
C SER A 66 26.60 -9.29 -9.92
N ASP A 67 25.87 -9.18 -8.80
CA ASP A 67 24.52 -9.79 -8.64
C ASP A 67 23.42 -8.74 -8.50
N ARG A 68 23.45 -7.70 -9.34
CA ARG A 68 22.37 -6.70 -9.40
C ARG A 68 21.11 -7.35 -9.96
N PHE A 69 20.04 -7.40 -9.15
CA PHE A 69 18.72 -7.85 -9.59
C PHE A 69 18.28 -7.08 -10.84
N VAL A 70 18.09 -7.81 -11.95
CA VAL A 70 17.47 -7.29 -13.17
C VAL A 70 16.01 -7.78 -13.16
N PRO A 71 15.02 -6.89 -12.99
CA PRO A 71 13.64 -7.31 -13.04
C PRO A 71 13.36 -7.96 -14.41
N PRO A 72 12.57 -9.05 -14.44
CA PRO A 72 12.12 -9.58 -15.70
C PRO A 72 11.34 -8.49 -16.46
N PRO A 73 11.36 -8.50 -17.81
CA PRO A 73 10.54 -7.57 -18.56
C PRO A 73 9.07 -7.68 -18.12
N PRO A 74 8.35 -6.56 -17.97
CA PRO A 74 6.98 -6.58 -17.49
C PRO A 74 6.09 -7.38 -18.46
N PRO A 75 5.04 -8.05 -17.94
CA PRO A 75 4.08 -8.75 -18.80
C PRO A 75 3.39 -7.77 -19.75
N PRO A 76 2.95 -8.23 -20.94
CA PRO A 76 2.23 -7.39 -21.89
C PRO A 76 0.93 -6.86 -21.26
N ILE A 77 0.57 -5.63 -21.62
CA ILE A 77 -0.62 -4.97 -21.07
C ILE A 77 -1.87 -5.78 -21.46
N PRO A 78 -2.73 -6.14 -20.50
CA PRO A 78 -3.96 -6.86 -20.81
C PRO A 78 -4.86 -6.00 -21.70
N THR A 79 -5.34 -6.58 -22.79
CA THR A 79 -6.32 -5.93 -23.66
C THR A 79 -7.71 -6.08 -23.06
N THR A 80 -8.56 -5.09 -23.29
CA THR A 80 -9.94 -5.13 -22.80
C THR A 80 -10.80 -6.01 -23.72
N THR A 81 -11.75 -6.75 -23.15
CA THR A 81 -12.68 -7.58 -23.92
C THR A 81 -13.77 -6.73 -24.58
N THR A 82 -14.33 -7.19 -25.71
CA THR A 82 -15.39 -6.49 -26.44
C THR A 82 -16.60 -6.18 -25.55
N ASP A 83 -16.99 -7.12 -24.69
CA ASP A 83 -18.11 -6.93 -23.77
C ASP A 83 -17.86 -5.78 -22.79
N ARG A 84 -16.64 -5.68 -22.27
CA ARG A 84 -16.23 -4.58 -21.38
C ARG A 84 -16.17 -3.25 -22.12
N LEU A 85 -15.80 -3.23 -23.41
CA LEU A 85 -15.90 -2.02 -24.24
C LEU A 85 -17.34 -1.56 -24.39
N VAL A 86 -18.26 -2.47 -24.74
CA VAL A 86 -19.68 -2.15 -24.90
C VAL A 86 -20.26 -1.62 -23.59
N ALA A 87 -19.89 -2.20 -22.45
CA ALA A 87 -20.33 -1.72 -21.15
C ALA A 87 -19.85 -0.30 -20.85
N TRP A 88 -18.57 0.01 -21.11
CA TRP A 88 -18.04 1.37 -20.97
C TRP A 88 -18.69 2.36 -21.96
N LEU A 89 -18.96 1.92 -23.19
CA LEU A 89 -19.69 2.70 -24.17
C LEU A 89 -21.13 2.98 -23.72
N GLY A 90 -21.79 2.03 -23.06
CA GLY A 90 -23.08 2.26 -22.42
C GLY A 90 -23.01 3.29 -21.30
N VAL A 91 -22.04 3.14 -20.39
CA VAL A 91 -21.89 4.02 -19.20
C VAL A 91 -21.57 5.46 -19.58
N PHE A 92 -20.70 5.69 -20.55
CA PHE A 92 -20.32 7.05 -20.95
C PHE A 92 -21.04 7.54 -22.20
N GLY A 93 -21.20 6.67 -23.20
CA GLY A 93 -21.81 7.02 -24.47
C GLY A 93 -23.29 7.37 -24.32
N SER A 94 -24.05 6.65 -23.49
CA SER A 94 -25.47 6.97 -23.29
C SER A 94 -25.70 8.37 -22.68
N PRO A 95 -25.09 8.73 -21.52
CA PRO A 95 -25.21 10.07 -20.97
C PRO A 95 -24.66 11.16 -21.91
N ALA A 96 -23.55 10.89 -22.60
CA ALA A 96 -22.98 11.85 -23.54
C ALA A 96 -23.91 12.12 -24.72
N VAL A 97 -24.50 11.08 -25.33
CA VAL A 97 -25.47 11.22 -26.42
C VAL A 97 -26.71 11.98 -25.95
N LEU A 98 -27.26 11.62 -24.79
CA LEU A 98 -28.41 12.32 -24.20
C LEU A 98 -28.09 13.80 -23.96
N LEU A 99 -26.90 14.11 -23.42
CA LEU A 99 -26.45 15.48 -23.18
C LEU A 99 -26.31 16.26 -24.49
N VAL A 100 -25.72 15.66 -25.53
CA VAL A 100 -25.58 16.29 -26.84
C VAL A 100 -26.95 16.57 -27.46
N CYS A 101 -27.87 15.60 -27.44
CA CYS A 101 -29.24 15.80 -27.93
C CYS A 101 -29.96 16.91 -27.15
N LEU A 102 -29.81 16.95 -25.83
CA LEU A 102 -30.39 17.97 -24.97
C LEU A 102 -29.85 19.38 -25.32
N VAL A 103 -28.54 19.52 -25.48
CA VAL A 103 -27.88 20.80 -25.82
C VAL A 103 -28.26 21.28 -27.22
N LEU A 104 -28.37 20.37 -28.18
CA LEU A 104 -28.72 20.68 -29.56
C LEU A 104 -30.24 20.76 -29.80
N GLY A 105 -31.07 20.44 -28.80
CA GLY A 105 -32.53 20.41 -28.93
C GLY A 105 -33.05 19.33 -29.89
N ILE A 106 -32.36 18.19 -29.98
CA ILE A 106 -32.74 17.07 -30.85
C ILE A 106 -33.77 16.21 -30.11
N ASP A 107 -34.97 16.10 -30.66
CA ASP A 107 -36.00 15.19 -30.17
C ASP A 107 -35.63 13.73 -30.43
N LEU A 108 -35.56 12.93 -29.37
CA LEU A 108 -35.30 11.51 -29.45
C LEU A 108 -36.62 10.72 -29.47
N PRO A 109 -36.78 9.74 -30.37
CA PRO A 109 -37.86 8.76 -30.25
C PRO A 109 -37.79 8.07 -28.89
N SER A 110 -38.95 7.83 -28.26
CA SER A 110 -39.03 7.25 -26.92
C SER A 110 -38.29 5.92 -26.79
N LEU A 111 -38.35 5.07 -27.82
CA LEU A 111 -37.60 3.81 -27.88
C LEU A 111 -36.08 4.01 -27.79
N VAL A 112 -35.54 5.04 -28.46
CA VAL A 112 -34.10 5.35 -28.42
C VAL A 112 -33.72 5.87 -27.04
N ALA A 113 -34.54 6.74 -26.44
CA ALA A 113 -34.32 7.22 -25.08
C ALA A 113 -34.30 6.05 -24.07
N TYR A 114 -35.27 5.14 -24.15
CA TYR A 114 -35.28 3.94 -23.30
C TYR A 114 -34.08 3.02 -23.57
N ALA A 115 -33.66 2.85 -24.82
CA ALA A 115 -32.48 2.06 -25.16
C ALA A 115 -31.19 2.67 -24.60
N LEU A 116 -31.04 4.00 -24.63
CA LEU A 116 -29.91 4.70 -24.03
C LEU A 116 -29.90 4.50 -22.50
N VAL A 117 -31.04 4.67 -21.83
CA VAL A 117 -31.14 4.43 -20.38
C VAL A 117 -30.83 2.97 -20.04
N ALA A 118 -31.40 2.01 -20.77
CA ALA A 118 -31.14 0.60 -20.59
C ALA A 118 -29.67 0.24 -20.84
N GLY A 119 -29.04 0.86 -21.85
CA GLY A 119 -27.61 0.70 -22.13
C GLY A 119 -26.72 1.22 -21.02
N PHE A 120 -27.06 2.36 -20.41
CA PHE A 120 -26.36 2.90 -19.24
C PHE A 120 -26.47 1.96 -18.04
N VAL A 121 -27.69 1.58 -17.66
CA VAL A 121 -27.94 0.71 -16.50
C VAL A 121 -27.33 -0.68 -16.73
N GLY A 122 -27.53 -1.26 -17.90
CA GLY A 122 -26.98 -2.57 -18.27
C GLY A 122 -25.46 -2.58 -18.28
N GLY A 123 -24.82 -1.55 -18.88
CA GLY A 123 -23.37 -1.41 -18.88
C GLY A 123 -22.80 -1.26 -17.47
N PHE A 124 -23.42 -0.43 -16.64
CA PHE A 124 -23.01 -0.25 -15.24
C PHE A 124 -23.12 -1.57 -14.46
N LEU A 125 -24.27 -2.25 -14.52
CA LEU A 125 -24.47 -3.52 -13.84
C LEU A 125 -23.48 -4.59 -14.29
N TYR A 126 -23.21 -4.68 -15.61
CA TYR A 126 -22.22 -5.61 -16.14
C TYR A 126 -20.83 -5.38 -15.52
N LEU A 127 -20.37 -4.13 -15.49
CA LEU A 127 -19.06 -3.79 -14.91
C LEU A 127 -18.98 -4.14 -13.43
N VAL A 128 -20.02 -3.80 -12.65
CA VAL A 128 -20.11 -4.11 -11.22
C VAL A 128 -20.09 -5.62 -10.97
N VAL A 129 -20.85 -6.40 -11.76
CA VAL A 129 -20.89 -7.86 -11.62
C VAL A 129 -19.52 -8.48 -11.89
N GLN A 130 -18.78 -7.90 -12.84
CA GLN A 130 -17.46 -8.36 -13.26
C GLN A 130 -16.30 -7.92 -12.34
N MET A 131 -16.56 -7.05 -11.35
CA MET A 131 -15.52 -6.64 -10.40
C MET A 131 -15.02 -7.86 -9.59
N PRO A 132 -13.69 -8.09 -9.52
CA PRO A 132 -13.13 -9.14 -8.68
C PRO A 132 -13.52 -8.92 -7.21
N ARG A 133 -14.08 -9.96 -6.57
CA ARG A 133 -14.53 -9.90 -5.17
C ARG A 133 -13.52 -10.50 -4.18
N GLY A 134 -12.38 -10.98 -4.69
CA GLY A 134 -11.34 -11.60 -3.87
C GLY A 134 -10.42 -10.56 -3.22
N PRO A 135 -9.86 -10.85 -2.02
CA PRO A 135 -8.78 -10.06 -1.45
C PRO A 135 -7.60 -9.97 -2.43
N ARG A 136 -7.03 -8.78 -2.59
CA ARG A 136 -5.73 -8.62 -3.25
C ARG A 136 -4.65 -9.22 -2.33
N ASP A 137 -3.62 -9.82 -2.90
CA ASP A 137 -2.54 -10.42 -2.12
C ASP A 137 -1.85 -9.31 -1.28
N PRO A 138 -1.57 -9.48 0.03
CA PRO A 138 -1.10 -8.40 0.92
C PRO A 138 0.26 -7.76 0.58
N GLY A 139 0.90 -8.17 -0.52
CA GLY A 139 2.13 -7.58 -1.05
C GLY A 139 2.10 -7.33 -2.57
N ASP A 140 0.93 -7.44 -3.20
CA ASP A 140 0.74 -7.18 -4.63
C ASP A 140 -0.05 -5.89 -4.83
N ASP A 141 0.63 -4.75 -4.60
CA ASP A 141 0.11 -3.40 -4.88
C ASP A 141 0.08 -3.08 -6.38
N GLY A 142 0.39 -4.05 -7.25
CA GLY A 142 0.47 -3.88 -8.69
C GLY A 142 1.71 -3.12 -9.18
N ALA A 143 2.54 -2.60 -8.27
CA ALA A 143 3.85 -2.06 -8.58
C ALA A 143 4.90 -3.19 -8.53
N ARG A 144 5.53 -3.47 -9.67
CA ARG A 144 6.77 -4.24 -9.74
C ARG A 144 7.85 -3.28 -10.23
N ILE A 145 8.78 -2.92 -9.35
CA ILE A 145 10.00 -2.16 -9.70
C ILE A 145 10.99 -3.03 -10.46
#